data_AF-A0A2S8IK53-F1
#
_entry.id   AF-A0A2S8IK53-F1
#
_cell.length_a   1.000
_cell.length_b   1.000
_cell.length_c   1.000
_cell.angle_alpha   90.00
_cell.angle_beta   90.00
_cell.angle_gamma   90.00
#
_symmetry.space_group_name_H-M   'P 1'
#
loop_
_entity.id
_entity.type
_entity.pdbx_description
1 polymer ?
#
loop_
_entity_poly.entity_id
_entity_poly.type
_entity_poly.pdbx_seq_one_letter_code
_entity_poly.pdbx_strand_id
1 'polypeptide(L)'
;MLVDLEPGCERLHVGDRIDSTTTWCRPQMLPAEVVSWDVPVRVERVAANRTGEYDWIARNHGHICALLSDWKESPGPTAISGCLMYDRYLHLFHRTVPTTHGRIVRRAFVTRQAHRTPTPHGGYSVTLSGPPTLTECGAVPSDSTVTWNCVELDTDQ
;
A
#
# COMPACT_ATOMS: atom_id res chain seq x y z
N MET A 1 6.18 -0.78 1.84
CA MET A 1 5.12 -0.64 0.81
C MET A 1 4.27 -1.90 0.81
N LEU A 2 2.94 -1.74 0.88
CA LEU A 2 1.95 -2.79 0.71
C LEU A 2 1.78 -3.11 -0.77
N VAL A 3 1.58 -4.38 -1.08
CA VAL A 3 1.34 -4.89 -2.42
C VAL A 3 0.11 -5.77 -2.36
N ASP A 4 -0.87 -5.51 -3.23
CA ASP A 4 -2.10 -6.29 -3.29
C ASP A 4 -1.81 -7.78 -3.60
N LEU A 5 -2.75 -8.65 -3.22
CA LEU A 5 -2.74 -10.09 -3.47
C LEU A 5 -3.28 -10.46 -4.86
N GLU A 6 -3.57 -9.45 -5.69
CA GLU A 6 -4.03 -9.67 -7.05
C GLU A 6 -3.01 -10.45 -7.91
N PRO A 7 -3.49 -11.26 -8.86
CA PRO A 7 -2.62 -11.99 -9.78
C PRO A 7 -1.61 -11.10 -10.52
N GLY A 8 -0.37 -11.55 -10.59
CA GLY A 8 0.76 -10.87 -11.20
C GLY A 8 1.61 -10.04 -10.23
N CYS A 9 1.23 -9.92 -8.95
CA CYS A 9 2.02 -9.27 -7.90
C CYS A 9 2.98 -10.23 -7.18
N GLU A 10 2.77 -11.55 -7.33
CA GLU A 10 3.65 -12.61 -6.81
C GLU A 10 5.07 -12.61 -7.42
N ARG A 11 5.28 -11.84 -8.50
CA ARG A 11 6.53 -11.79 -9.27
C ARG A 11 7.56 -10.80 -8.73
N LEU A 12 7.27 -10.07 -7.66
CA LEU A 12 8.21 -9.11 -7.06
C LEU A 12 9.26 -9.82 -6.19
N HIS A 13 10.54 -9.61 -6.49
CA HIS A 13 11.68 -10.21 -5.80
C HIS A 13 12.61 -9.16 -5.21
N VAL A 14 13.37 -9.56 -4.18
CA VAL A 14 14.47 -8.75 -3.67
C VAL A 14 15.46 -8.49 -4.80
N GLY A 15 15.77 -7.22 -5.01
CA GLY A 15 16.66 -6.73 -6.03
C GLY A 15 15.98 -6.15 -7.26
N ASP A 16 14.68 -6.42 -7.46
CA ASP A 16 13.91 -5.81 -8.55
C ASP A 16 13.81 -4.30 -8.36
N ARG A 17 13.93 -3.56 -9.47
CA ARG A 17 13.54 -2.15 -9.53
C ARG A 17 12.06 -2.08 -9.86
N ILE A 18 11.35 -1.23 -9.15
CA ILE A 18 9.95 -0.99 -9.41
C ILE A 18 9.71 0.46 -9.81
N ASP A 19 8.76 0.61 -10.71
CA ASP A 19 8.13 1.85 -11.10
C ASP A 19 6.64 1.60 -10.89
N SER A 20 6.14 2.09 -9.76
CA SER A 20 4.87 1.65 -9.20
C SER A 20 3.96 2.83 -8.96
N THR A 21 2.75 2.72 -9.49
CA THR A 21 1.64 3.61 -9.22
C THR A 21 1.18 3.41 -7.78
N THR A 22 1.22 4.46 -6.96
CA THR A 22 1.14 4.33 -5.51
C THR A 22 0.07 5.21 -4.88
N THR A 23 -0.61 4.65 -3.89
CA THR A 23 -1.53 5.37 -3.00
C THR A 23 -1.03 5.27 -1.56
N TRP A 24 -1.52 6.15 -0.69
CA TRP A 24 -1.14 6.20 0.72
C TRP A 24 -2.18 5.50 1.58
N CYS A 25 -1.80 4.38 2.19
CA CYS A 25 -2.63 3.66 3.14
C CYS A 25 -2.46 4.24 4.54
N ARG A 26 -3.56 4.59 5.20
CA ARG A 26 -3.52 5.19 6.55
C ARG A 26 -3.22 4.16 7.64
N PRO A 27 -2.65 4.57 8.79
CA PRO A 27 -2.15 3.65 9.81
C PRO A 27 -3.21 2.76 10.48
N GLN A 28 -4.50 3.16 10.49
CA GLN A 28 -5.52 2.54 11.35
C GLN A 28 -5.72 1.04 11.07
N MET A 29 -5.35 0.57 9.88
CA MET A 29 -5.51 -0.82 9.46
C MET A 29 -4.19 -1.59 9.34
N LEU A 30 -3.07 -0.99 9.78
CA LEU A 30 -1.72 -1.50 9.54
C LEU A 30 -1.03 -1.91 10.86
N PRO A 31 -0.17 -2.94 10.82
CA PRO A 31 0.75 -3.20 11.92
C PRO A 31 1.74 -2.02 12.03
N ALA A 32 2.09 -1.65 13.26
CA ALA A 32 2.90 -0.45 13.53
C ALA A 32 4.27 -0.49 12.85
N GLU A 33 4.83 -1.69 12.66
CA GLU A 33 6.11 -1.98 12.02
C GLU A 33 6.13 -1.60 10.53
N VAL A 34 4.97 -1.51 9.88
CA VAL A 34 4.84 -1.16 8.47
C VAL A 34 4.52 0.33 8.28
N VAL A 35 4.17 1.03 9.36
CA VAL A 35 3.81 2.44 9.33
C VAL A 35 5.05 3.31 9.38
N SER A 36 5.23 4.13 8.35
CA SER A 36 6.11 5.30 8.38
C SER A 36 5.38 6.44 9.09
N TRP A 37 5.97 6.95 10.16
CA TRP A 37 5.40 8.00 11.00
C TRP A 37 5.99 9.35 10.64
N ASP A 38 5.13 10.38 10.68
CA ASP A 38 5.49 11.80 10.52
C ASP A 38 6.37 12.11 9.30
N VAL A 39 6.06 11.46 8.17
CA VAL A 39 6.81 11.61 6.93
C VAL A 39 6.56 13.00 6.35
N PRO A 40 7.59 13.85 6.20
CA PRO A 40 7.43 15.18 5.63
C PRO A 40 7.10 15.07 4.15
N VAL A 41 6.04 15.75 3.73
CA VAL A 41 5.57 15.77 2.33
C VAL A 41 5.07 17.16 1.95
N ARG A 42 4.99 17.42 0.66
CA ARG A 42 4.18 18.49 0.10
C ARG A 42 2.94 17.90 -0.54
N VAL A 43 1.77 18.32 -0.09
CA VAL A 43 0.48 17.91 -0.66
C VAL A 43 0.04 18.90 -1.72
N GLU A 44 -0.32 18.39 -2.89
CA GLU A 44 -0.75 19.16 -4.04
C GLU A 44 -2.15 18.75 -4.46
N ARG A 45 -2.96 19.73 -4.88
CA ARG A 45 -4.25 19.49 -5.51
C ARG A 45 -4.05 19.39 -7.02
N VAL A 46 -4.46 18.28 -7.61
CA VAL A 46 -4.37 18.04 -9.05
C VAL A 46 -5.75 17.79 -9.65
N ALA A 47 -5.91 18.02 -10.95
CA ALA A 47 -7.18 17.74 -11.62
C ALA A 47 -7.43 16.22 -11.64
N ALA A 48 -8.64 15.81 -11.23
CA ALA A 48 -9.08 14.43 -11.35
C ALA A 48 -9.54 14.11 -12.78
N ASN A 49 -10.05 12.88 -12.98
CA ASN A 49 -10.59 12.43 -14.26
C ASN A 49 -11.88 13.16 -14.67
N ARG A 50 -12.71 13.56 -13.70
CA ARG A 50 -13.96 14.27 -13.96
C ARG A 50 -13.76 15.78 -13.86
N THR A 51 -14.39 16.52 -14.76
CA THR A 51 -14.32 17.98 -14.79
C THR A 51 -14.83 18.58 -13.47
N GLY A 52 -14.01 19.40 -12.84
CA GLY A 52 -14.33 20.05 -11.56
C GLY A 52 -14.02 19.23 -10.32
N GLU A 53 -13.63 17.97 -10.47
CA GLU A 53 -13.12 17.12 -9.39
C GLU A 53 -11.59 17.25 -9.28
N TYR A 54 -11.08 16.94 -8.09
CA TYR A 54 -9.66 17.03 -7.78
C TYR A 54 -9.18 15.83 -6.99
N ASP A 55 -7.95 15.43 -7.27
CA ASP A 55 -7.20 14.43 -6.51
C ASP A 55 -6.13 15.14 -5.67
N TRP A 56 -5.65 14.45 -4.63
CA TRP A 56 -4.61 14.94 -3.74
C TRP A 56 -3.39 14.04 -3.84
N ILE A 57 -2.22 14.65 -4.07
CA ILE A 57 -0.97 13.92 -4.20
C ILE A 57 0.02 14.41 -3.16
N ALA A 58 0.57 13.49 -2.37
CA ALA A 58 1.71 13.75 -1.51
C ALA A 58 3.02 13.49 -2.28
N ARG A 59 3.96 14.42 -2.20
CA ARG A 59 5.31 14.30 -2.77
C ARG A 59 6.38 14.57 -1.71
N ASN A 60 7.45 13.79 -1.71
CA ASN A 60 8.65 14.08 -0.93
C ASN A 60 9.89 13.88 -1.81
N HIS A 61 10.57 14.99 -2.16
CA HIS A 61 11.91 15.07 -2.75
C HIS A 61 12.33 14.02 -3.79
N GLY A 62 11.37 13.42 -4.52
CA GLY A 62 11.62 12.36 -5.53
C GLY A 62 11.48 10.92 -5.02
N HIS A 63 11.35 10.71 -3.70
CA HIS A 63 11.29 9.39 -3.08
C HIS A 63 9.87 8.87 -2.86
N ILE A 64 8.94 9.76 -2.54
CA ILE A 64 7.52 9.43 -2.30
C ILE A 64 6.68 10.22 -3.26
N CYS A 65 5.78 9.55 -3.97
CA CYS A 65 4.73 10.16 -4.75
C CYS A 65 3.47 9.30 -4.61
N ALA A 66 2.48 9.75 -3.87
CA ALA A 66 1.33 8.92 -3.52
C ALA A 66 0.01 9.68 -3.61
N LEU A 67 -1.04 9.00 -4.10
CA LEU A 67 -2.40 9.50 -4.00
C LEU A 67 -2.85 9.47 -2.53
N LEU A 68 -3.52 10.53 -2.07
CA LEU A 68 -4.12 10.60 -0.74
C LEU A 68 -5.64 10.47 -0.86
N SER A 69 -6.16 9.27 -0.63
CA SER A 69 -7.61 9.06 -0.53
C SER A 69 -8.16 9.85 0.67
N ASP A 70 -9.23 10.62 0.42
CA ASP A 70 -9.96 11.40 1.43
C ASP A 70 -9.12 12.44 2.19
N TRP A 71 -8.16 13.11 1.55
CA TRP A 71 -7.47 14.26 2.14
C TRP A 71 -8.47 15.41 2.39
N LYS A 72 -8.51 15.92 3.63
CA LYS A 72 -9.46 16.95 4.07
C LYS A 72 -8.80 18.26 4.48
N GLU A 73 -7.46 18.29 4.49
CA GLU A 73 -6.69 19.44 4.94
C GLU A 73 -6.27 20.32 3.74
N SER A 74 -5.64 21.46 4.04
CA SER A 74 -5.16 22.36 3.00
C SER A 74 -3.93 21.79 2.27
N PRO A 75 -3.74 22.10 0.98
CA PRO A 75 -2.49 21.78 0.27
C PRO A 75 -1.31 22.56 0.85
N GLY A 76 -0.11 22.01 0.69
CA GLY A 76 1.14 22.61 1.17
C GLY A 76 2.03 21.61 1.91
N PRO A 77 3.11 22.11 2.54
CA PRO A 77 3.98 21.31 3.39
C PRO A 77 3.22 20.77 4.61
N THR A 78 3.36 19.48 4.89
CA THR A 78 2.77 18.81 6.06
C THR A 78 3.52 17.52 6.38
N ALA A 79 3.10 16.78 7.40
CA ALA A 79 3.59 15.44 7.71
C ALA A 79 2.43 14.44 7.63
N ILE A 80 2.67 13.27 7.02
CA ILE A 80 1.69 12.19 6.94
C ILE A 80 2.24 10.91 7.56
N SER A 81 1.36 10.12 8.18
CA SER A 81 1.70 8.80 8.69
C SER A 81 0.92 7.74 7.91
N GLY A 82 1.53 6.57 7.67
CA GLY A 82 0.92 5.49 6.90
C GLY A 82 1.95 4.64 6.17
N CYS A 83 1.53 3.98 5.10
CA CYS A 83 2.42 3.19 4.25
C CYS A 83 2.05 3.40 2.78
N LEU A 84 3.06 3.44 1.91
CA LEU A 84 2.83 3.31 0.48
C LEU A 84 2.12 2.01 0.17
N MET A 85 1.16 2.05 -0.74
CA MET A 85 0.49 0.89 -1.30
C MET A 85 0.62 0.94 -2.82
N TYR A 86 1.13 -0.15 -3.41
CA TYR A 86 1.12 -0.34 -4.85
C TYR A 86 -0.28 -0.71 -5.30
N ASP A 87 -0.81 0.06 -6.25
CA ASP A 87 -2.10 -0.18 -6.89
C ASP A 87 -1.90 -0.11 -8.40
N ARG A 88 -1.96 -1.27 -9.07
CA ARG A 88 -1.73 -1.39 -10.52
C ARG A 88 -2.80 -0.67 -11.33
N TYR A 89 -4.00 -0.48 -10.80
CA TYR A 89 -5.15 0.04 -11.53
C TYR A 89 -5.45 1.51 -11.24
N LEU A 90 -4.63 2.17 -10.42
CA LEU A 90 -4.77 3.60 -10.11
C LEU A 90 -4.94 4.46 -11.38
N HIS A 91 -4.22 4.12 -12.45
CA HIS A 91 -4.28 4.80 -13.75
C HIS A 91 -5.64 4.71 -14.47
N LEU A 92 -6.47 3.72 -14.13
CA LEU A 92 -7.83 3.59 -14.69
C LEU A 92 -8.78 4.61 -14.05
N PHE A 93 -8.50 5.06 -12.84
CA PHE A 93 -9.41 5.89 -12.04
C PHE A 93 -8.94 7.33 -11.88
N HIS A 94 -7.64 7.60 -12.05
CA HIS A 94 -7.04 8.91 -11.80
C HIS A 94 -6.31 9.45 -13.02
N ARG A 95 -6.47 10.76 -13.25
CA ARG A 95 -5.83 11.46 -14.37
C ARG A 95 -4.34 11.62 -14.14
N THR A 96 -3.99 12.04 -12.92
CA THR A 96 -2.60 12.17 -12.51
C THR A 96 -2.25 10.91 -11.74
N VAL A 97 -1.29 10.15 -12.25
CA VAL A 97 -0.91 8.87 -11.67
C VAL A 97 0.39 9.05 -10.89
N PRO A 98 0.34 9.12 -9.55
CA PRO A 98 1.53 9.24 -8.74
C PRO A 98 2.34 7.94 -8.78
N THR A 99 3.63 8.09 -9.04
CA THR A 99 4.56 6.98 -9.22
C THR A 99 5.71 7.08 -8.24
N THR A 100 5.95 6.01 -7.49
CA THR A 100 7.13 5.83 -6.65
C THR A 100 8.10 4.86 -7.31
N HIS A 101 9.39 5.17 -7.23
CA HIS A 101 10.46 4.33 -7.74
C HIS A 101 11.33 3.84 -6.58
N GLY A 102 11.87 2.64 -6.72
CA GLY A 102 12.81 2.12 -5.73
C GLY A 102 13.28 0.71 -6.07
N ARG A 103 14.25 0.24 -5.30
CA ARG A 103 14.72 -1.15 -5.36
C ARG A 103 14.17 -1.92 -4.18
N ILE A 104 13.64 -3.12 -4.43
CA ILE A 104 13.15 -3.99 -3.36
C ILE A 104 14.36 -4.55 -2.59
N VAL A 105 14.41 -4.31 -1.28
CA VAL A 105 15.50 -4.80 -0.41
C VAL A 105 15.05 -5.88 0.56
N ARG A 106 13.76 -5.92 0.90
CA ARG A 106 13.16 -6.93 1.79
C ARG A 106 11.75 -7.27 1.34
N ARG A 107 11.30 -8.46 1.70
CA ARG A 107 9.92 -8.93 1.53
C ARG A 107 9.38 -9.46 2.85
N ALA A 108 8.08 -9.25 3.07
CA ALA A 108 7.34 -9.76 4.21
C ALA A 108 5.85 -9.90 3.84
N PHE A 109 5.04 -10.32 4.80
CA PHE A 109 3.58 -10.40 4.70
C PHE A 109 2.93 -9.64 5.84
N VAL A 110 1.81 -8.96 5.58
CA VAL A 110 0.85 -8.68 6.66
C VAL A 110 -0.06 -9.88 6.75
N THR A 111 -0.12 -10.47 7.94
CA THR A 111 -0.98 -11.61 8.25
C THR A 111 -2.01 -11.23 9.29
N ARG A 112 -3.12 -11.96 9.31
CA ARG A 112 -4.16 -11.81 10.32
C ARG A 112 -4.79 -13.17 10.61
N GLN A 113 -5.21 -13.39 11.85
CA GLN A 113 -5.95 -14.59 12.21
C GLN A 113 -7.22 -14.69 11.37
N ALA A 114 -7.55 -15.91 10.96
CA ALA A 114 -8.59 -16.15 9.98
C ALA A 114 -9.38 -17.42 10.30
N HIS A 115 -10.68 -17.26 10.53
CA HIS A 115 -11.60 -18.38 10.56
C HIS A 115 -12.12 -18.67 9.16
N ARG A 116 -11.95 -19.90 8.69
CA ARG A 116 -12.33 -20.34 7.35
C ARG A 116 -13.57 -21.22 7.44
N THR A 117 -14.69 -20.73 6.95
CA THR A 117 -15.95 -21.46 6.90
C THR A 117 -16.14 -22.03 5.49
N PRO A 118 -16.19 -23.36 5.29
CA PRO A 118 -16.40 -23.97 3.98
C PRO A 118 -17.68 -23.44 3.32
N THR A 119 -17.64 -23.19 2.01
CA THR A 119 -18.82 -22.77 1.23
C THR A 119 -19.41 -23.93 0.42
N PRO A 120 -20.73 -23.93 0.13
CA PRO A 120 -21.39 -25.02 -0.59
C PRO A 120 -20.84 -25.31 -2.00
N HIS A 121 -20.20 -24.34 -2.65
CA HIS A 121 -19.71 -24.45 -4.03
C HIS A 121 -18.21 -24.73 -4.14
N GLY A 122 -17.57 -25.11 -3.02
CA GLY A 122 -16.12 -25.24 -2.92
C GLY A 122 -15.46 -23.91 -2.55
N GLY A 123 -14.41 -24.00 -1.73
CA GLY A 123 -13.72 -22.85 -1.15
C GLY A 123 -14.16 -22.53 0.28
N TYR A 124 -13.77 -21.35 0.75
CA TYR A 124 -14.01 -20.89 2.12
C TYR A 124 -14.41 -19.41 2.14
N SER A 125 -15.37 -19.08 2.99
CA SER A 125 -15.56 -17.71 3.48
C SER A 125 -14.54 -17.45 4.59
N VAL A 126 -13.88 -16.31 4.55
CA VAL A 126 -12.81 -15.96 5.51
C VAL A 126 -13.28 -14.81 6.40
N THR A 127 -13.34 -15.06 7.70
CA THR A 127 -13.59 -14.02 8.71
C THR A 127 -12.28 -13.71 9.41
N LEU A 128 -11.84 -12.46 9.31
CA LEU A 128 -10.59 -11.99 9.92
C LEU A 128 -10.82 -11.62 11.40
N SER A 129 -9.89 -11.99 12.27
CA SER A 129 -9.91 -11.68 13.70
C SER A 129 -8.56 -11.15 14.19
N GLY A 130 -8.56 -10.48 15.34
CA GLY A 130 -7.35 -9.93 15.96
C GLY A 130 -6.73 -8.74 15.19
N PRO A 131 -5.60 -8.19 15.66
CA PRO A 131 -4.85 -7.18 14.94
C PRO A 131 -4.03 -7.80 13.78
N PRO A 132 -3.69 -7.02 12.73
CA PRO A 132 -2.73 -7.45 11.74
C PRO A 132 -1.32 -7.54 12.34
N THR A 133 -0.50 -8.46 11.84
CA THR A 133 0.90 -8.65 12.25
C THR A 133 1.81 -8.67 11.03
N LEU A 134 3.03 -8.17 11.17
CA LEU A 134 4.08 -8.33 10.18
C LEU A 134 4.73 -9.70 10.37
N THR A 135 4.73 -10.52 9.32
CA THR A 135 5.34 -11.84 9.30
C THR A 135 6.42 -11.85 8.22
N GLU A 136 7.66 -12.16 8.62
CA GLU A 136 8.76 -12.34 7.67
C GLU A 136 8.45 -13.43 6.65
N CYS A 137 9.01 -13.31 5.44
CA CYS A 137 8.79 -14.31 4.40
C CYS A 137 9.16 -15.71 4.91
N GLY A 138 8.15 -16.59 4.95
CA GLY A 138 8.23 -17.93 5.54
C GLY A 138 6.87 -18.61 5.55
N ALA A 139 6.73 -19.65 6.37
CA ALA A 139 5.45 -20.35 6.53
C ALA A 139 4.45 -19.46 7.30
N VAL A 140 3.35 -19.10 6.64
CA VAL A 140 2.22 -18.43 7.29
C VAL A 140 1.56 -19.42 8.25
N PRO A 141 1.30 -19.04 9.51
CA PRO A 141 0.61 -19.92 10.46
C PRO A 141 -0.72 -20.43 9.90
N SER A 142 -1.07 -21.69 10.20
CA SER A 142 -2.27 -22.33 9.63
C SER A 142 -3.58 -21.64 10.01
N ASP A 143 -3.62 -21.01 11.18
CA ASP A 143 -4.74 -20.23 11.70
C ASP A 143 -4.76 -18.78 11.19
N SER A 144 -3.80 -18.40 10.35
CA SER A 144 -3.64 -17.06 9.80
C SER A 144 -3.80 -17.06 8.28
N THR A 145 -4.10 -15.89 7.74
CA THR A 145 -4.12 -15.63 6.30
C THR A 145 -3.31 -14.39 5.99
N VAL A 146 -2.69 -14.36 4.80
CA VAL A 146 -2.08 -13.14 4.28
C VAL A 146 -3.21 -12.18 3.90
N THR A 147 -3.07 -10.92 4.30
CA THR A 147 -3.94 -9.82 3.88
C THR A 147 -3.24 -8.85 2.94
N TRP A 148 -1.90 -8.73 3.04
CA TRP A 148 -1.07 -7.97 2.09
C TRP A 148 0.28 -8.63 1.89
N ASN A 149 0.80 -8.55 0.66
CA ASN A 149 2.24 -8.67 0.46
C ASN A 149 2.91 -7.37 0.93
N CYS A 150 4.15 -7.45 1.40
CA CYS A 150 4.93 -6.29 1.81
C CYS A 150 6.32 -6.32 1.22
N VAL A 151 6.77 -5.15 0.78
CA VAL A 151 8.14 -4.93 0.32
C VAL A 151 8.72 -3.69 0.98
N GLU A 152 10.00 -3.79 1.35
CA GLU A 152 10.80 -2.64 1.75
C GLU A 152 11.50 -2.10 0.51
N LEU A 153 11.42 -0.79 0.30
CA LEU A 153 12.01 -0.10 -0.84
C LEU A 153 13.16 0.75 -0.37
N ASP A 154 14.28 0.61 -1.07
CA ASP A 154 15.34 1.61 -1.10
C ASP A 154 14.99 2.63 -2.18
N THR A 155 14.68 3.86 -1.76
CA THR A 155 14.24 4.97 -2.63
C THR A 155 15.37 5.95 -2.95
N ASP A 156 16.59 5.73 -2.45
CA ASP A 156 17.70 6.68 -2.56
C ASP A 156 18.62 6.40 -3.78
N GLN A 157 18.15 5.60 -4.75
CA GLN A 157 18.94 5.11 -5.89
C GLN A 157 18.67 5.77 -7.24
#